data_AF-A0A7M3Z5D9-F1
#
_entry.id   AF-A0A7M3Z5D9-F1
#
_cell.length_a   1.000
_cell.length_b   1.000
_cell.length_c   1.000
_cell.angle_alpha   90.00
_cell.angle_beta   90.00
_cell.angle_gamma   90.00
#
_symmetry.space_group_name_H-M   'P 1'
#
loop_
_entity.id
_entity.type
_entity.pdbx_description
1 polymer ?
#
loop_
_entity_poly.entity_id
_entity_poly.type
_entity_poly.pdbx_seq_one_letter_code
_entity_poly.pdbx_strand_id
1 'polypeptide(L)'
;EIEFPLVLIRKWPVSLIALLKLGLEIAQVGLLYGGWTGSSSVAHLAHIGGFFVCYAVARPIAKGGPTPPEVRDGGPSASAAEKGGEMQRKSRMGTLKFDPWDDAGKPLEGPAFRVLKKLREEGDELETRRAWLEELAEVARCPECDSELLVEINDEVARLHCQNSRKHLLWP
;
A
#
# COMPACT_ATOMS: atom_id res chain seq x y z
N GLU A 1 -11.27 27.48 1.45
CA GLU A 1 -12.35 26.52 1.15
C GLU A 1 -13.06 27.04 -0.09
N ILE A 2 -13.14 26.26 -1.18
CA ILE A 2 -13.79 26.70 -2.43
C ILE A 2 -15.13 25.98 -2.50
N GLU A 3 -16.21 26.70 -2.25
CA GLU A 3 -17.58 26.17 -2.30
C GLU A 3 -18.05 26.14 -3.76
N PHE A 4 -18.19 24.94 -4.33
CA PHE A 4 -18.73 24.75 -5.67
C PHE A 4 -20.26 24.56 -5.61
N PRO A 5 -21.05 25.34 -6.38
CA PRO A 5 -22.50 25.35 -6.26
C PRO A 5 -23.15 24.41 -7.29
N LEU A 6 -22.80 23.13 -7.32
CA LEU A 6 -23.55 22.13 -8.07
C LEU A 6 -23.56 20.81 -7.29
N VAL A 7 -24.76 20.46 -6.85
CA VAL A 7 -25.17 19.23 -6.15
C VAL A 7 -24.32 18.01 -6.50
N LEU A 8 -23.61 17.42 -5.53
CA LEU A 8 -23.37 15.97 -5.45
C LEU A 8 -22.86 15.58 -4.04
N ILE A 9 -23.48 14.57 -3.44
CA ILE A 9 -23.41 14.17 -2.01
C ILE A 9 -22.04 13.56 -1.59
N ARG A 10 -20.92 13.84 -2.28
CA ARG A 10 -19.61 13.24 -1.95
C ARG A 10 -18.42 14.07 -2.42
N LYS A 11 -17.29 13.99 -1.71
CA LYS A 11 -16.02 14.67 -2.05
C LYS A 11 -15.49 14.18 -3.41
N TRP A 12 -15.31 15.10 -4.37
CA TRP A 12 -14.76 14.83 -5.71
C TRP A 12 -13.22 14.75 -5.68
N PRO A 13 -12.59 13.99 -6.59
CA PRO A 13 -11.12 13.98 -6.71
C PRO A 13 -10.61 15.36 -7.11
N VAL A 14 -9.55 15.83 -6.45
CA VAL A 14 -8.99 17.18 -6.63
C VAL A 14 -8.60 17.46 -8.08
N SER A 15 -8.05 16.46 -8.79
CA SER A 15 -7.68 16.56 -10.20
C SER A 15 -8.88 16.83 -11.11
N LEU A 16 -10.05 16.25 -10.81
CA LEU A 16 -11.28 16.47 -11.57
C LEU A 16 -11.86 17.86 -11.31
N ILE A 17 -11.82 18.33 -10.07
CA ILE A 17 -12.23 19.71 -9.72
C ILE A 17 -11.34 20.72 -10.46
N ALA A 18 -10.01 20.51 -10.43
CA ALA A 18 -9.06 21.36 -11.12
C ALA A 18 -9.29 21.37 -12.63
N LEU A 19 -9.57 20.22 -13.24
CA LEU A 19 -9.83 20.09 -14.67
C LEU A 19 -11.14 20.77 -15.09
N LEU A 20 -12.20 20.62 -14.30
CA LEU A 20 -13.48 21.29 -14.53
C LEU A 20 -13.33 22.81 -14.42
N LYS A 21 -12.66 23.31 -13.38
CA LYS A 21 -12.38 24.74 -13.18
C LYS A 21 -11.56 25.30 -14.34
N LEU A 22 -10.49 24.62 -14.74
CA LEU A 22 -9.66 25.00 -15.88
C LEU A 22 -10.48 25.03 -17.19
N GLY A 23 -11.32 24.02 -17.41
CA GLY A 23 -12.20 23.96 -18.59
C GLY A 23 -13.20 25.12 -18.65
N LEU A 24 -13.79 25.49 -17.51
CA LEU A 24 -14.66 26.66 -17.41
C LEU A 24 -13.92 27.97 -17.69
N GLU A 25 -12.69 28.13 -17.20
CA GLU A 25 -11.87 29.32 -17.47
C GLU A 25 -11.49 29.42 -18.94
N ILE A 26 -11.10 28.31 -19.58
CA ILE A 26 -10.82 28.24 -21.02
C ILE A 26 -12.07 28.64 -21.81
N ALA A 27 -13.24 28.09 -21.47
CA ALA A 27 -14.50 28.42 -22.12
C ALA A 27 -14.86 29.90 -21.95
N GLN A 28 -14.69 30.44 -20.73
CA GLN A 28 -14.96 31.85 -20.43
C GLN A 28 -14.05 32.79 -21.21
N VAL A 29 -12.75 32.49 -21.32
CA VAL A 29 -11.81 33.27 -22.14
C VAL A 29 -12.21 33.20 -23.62
N GLY A 30 -12.53 32.01 -24.13
CA GLY A 30 -12.98 31.85 -25.52
C GLY A 30 -14.25 32.65 -25.84
N LEU A 31 -15.18 32.75 -24.88
CA LEU A 31 -16.42 33.49 -25.02
C LEU A 31 -16.20 35.01 -24.95
N LEU A 32 -15.40 35.50 -24.00
CA LEU A 32 -15.17 36.93 -23.76
C LEU A 32 -14.28 37.59 -24.81
N TYR A 33 -13.31 36.86 -25.36
CA TYR A 33 -12.34 37.40 -26.32
C TYR A 33 -12.69 37.12 -27.79
N GLY A 34 -13.93 36.70 -28.07
CA GLY A 34 -14.45 36.60 -29.44
C GLY A 34 -13.93 35.42 -30.27
N GLY A 35 -13.45 34.35 -29.60
CA GLY A 35 -12.98 33.12 -30.24
C GLY A 35 -11.45 32.94 -30.25
N TRP A 36 -11.01 31.88 -30.93
CA TRP A 36 -9.62 31.38 -30.88
C TRP A 36 -8.87 31.57 -32.22
N THR A 37 -9.16 32.63 -32.97
CA THR A 37 -8.78 32.75 -34.40
C THR A 37 -7.44 33.46 -34.66
N GLY A 38 -6.75 33.96 -33.63
CA GLY A 38 -5.44 34.62 -33.78
C GLY A 38 -4.28 33.63 -33.99
N SER A 39 -3.24 33.99 -34.75
CA SER A 39 -2.10 33.09 -35.05
C SER A 39 -1.34 32.61 -33.80
N SER A 40 -1.35 33.39 -32.71
CA SER A 40 -0.77 32.99 -31.41
C SER A 40 -1.62 31.97 -30.66
N SER A 41 -2.90 31.79 -30.98
CA SER A 41 -3.80 30.84 -30.30
C SER A 41 -3.44 29.38 -30.63
N VAL A 42 -2.93 29.12 -31.83
CA VAL A 42 -2.61 27.76 -32.31
C VAL A 42 -1.53 27.11 -31.45
N ALA A 43 -0.48 27.86 -31.10
CA ALA A 43 0.61 27.36 -30.25
C ALA A 43 0.14 27.08 -28.81
N HIS A 44 -0.77 27.90 -28.28
CA HIS A 44 -1.34 27.69 -26.94
C HIS A 44 -2.29 26.49 -26.93
N LEU A 45 -3.14 26.35 -27.95
CA LEU A 45 -4.03 25.20 -28.11
C LEU A 45 -3.25 23.89 -28.31
N ALA A 46 -2.12 23.92 -29.02
CA ALA A 46 -1.26 22.75 -29.17
C ALA A 46 -0.61 22.31 -27.84
N HIS A 47 -0.13 23.25 -27.01
CA HIS A 47 0.40 22.91 -25.68
C HIS A 47 -0.69 22.39 -24.74
N ILE A 48 -1.86 23.02 -24.72
CA ILE A 48 -3.00 22.58 -23.92
C ILE A 48 -3.46 21.18 -24.37
N GLY A 49 -3.61 20.98 -25.68
CA GLY A 49 -3.96 19.67 -26.25
C GLY A 49 -2.92 18.61 -25.94
N GLY A 50 -1.63 18.93 -26.09
CA GLY A 50 -0.52 18.05 -25.74
C GLY A 50 -0.53 17.67 -24.25
N PHE A 51 -0.79 18.63 -23.37
CA PHE A 51 -0.94 18.38 -21.93
C PHE A 51 -2.06 17.37 -21.64
N PHE A 52 -3.25 17.55 -22.24
CA PHE A 52 -4.37 16.64 -22.03
C PHE A 52 -4.13 15.25 -22.61
N VAL A 53 -3.53 15.16 -23.80
CA VAL A 53 -3.16 13.88 -24.41
C VAL A 53 -2.17 13.15 -23.51
N CYS A 54 -1.08 13.79 -23.11
CA CYS A 54 -0.10 13.23 -22.18
C CYS A 54 -0.75 12.81 -20.86
N TYR A 55 -1.64 13.63 -20.29
CA TYR A 55 -2.35 13.28 -19.06
C TYR A 55 -3.19 12.00 -19.20
N ALA A 56 -3.86 11.82 -20.35
CA ALA A 56 -4.68 10.65 -20.63
C ALA A 56 -3.85 9.38 -20.91
N VAL A 57 -2.74 9.50 -21.65
CA VAL A 57 -1.98 8.34 -22.14
C VAL A 57 -0.73 8.00 -21.32
N ALA A 58 -0.18 8.93 -20.53
CA ALA A 58 1.05 8.68 -19.78
C ALA A 58 0.90 7.51 -18.80
N ARG A 59 -0.25 7.41 -18.11
CA ARG A 59 -0.51 6.32 -17.16
C ARG A 59 -0.59 4.93 -17.82
N PRO A 60 -1.40 4.68 -18.87
CA PRO A 60 -1.40 3.37 -19.52
C PRO A 60 -0.04 3.01 -20.13
N ILE A 61 0.74 3.99 -20.61
CA ILE A 61 2.11 3.76 -21.12
C ILE A 61 3.08 3.41 -19.99
N ALA A 62 2.95 4.05 -18.82
CA ALA A 62 3.81 3.80 -17.66
C ALA A 62 3.45 2.51 -16.89
N LYS A 63 2.32 1.86 -17.19
CA LYS A 63 1.95 0.57 -16.57
C LYS A 63 2.96 -0.50 -16.98
N GLY A 64 3.71 -1.01 -16.01
CA GLY A 64 4.76 -2.02 -16.22
C GLY A 64 6.18 -1.45 -16.36
N GLY A 65 6.37 -0.14 -16.17
CA GLY A 65 7.69 0.46 -16.07
C GLY A 65 8.43 0.09 -14.76
N PRO A 66 9.76 0.30 -14.71
CA PRO A 66 10.60 -0.06 -13.56
C PRO A 66 10.29 0.76 -12.30
N THR A 67 9.68 1.94 -12.45
CA THR A 67 9.18 2.75 -11.34
C THR A 67 7.65 2.80 -11.39
N PRO A 68 6.96 2.54 -10.27
CA PRO A 68 5.51 2.70 -10.21
C PRO A 68 5.17 4.18 -10.45
N PRO A 69 4.11 4.50 -11.22
CA PRO A 69 3.73 5.89 -11.47
C PRO A 69 3.43 6.61 -10.15
N GLU A 70 4.35 7.49 -9.76
CA GLU A 70 4.41 8.20 -8.49
C GLU A 70 3.43 9.39 -8.49
N VAL A 71 2.13 9.11 -8.58
CA VAL A 71 1.04 9.89 -7.97
C VAL A 71 -0.16 8.95 -7.95
N ARG A 72 -0.32 8.17 -6.87
CA ARG A 72 -1.64 7.64 -6.52
C ARG A 72 -2.42 8.83 -5.98
N ASP A 73 -3.14 9.53 -6.87
CA ASP A 73 -4.14 10.50 -6.44
C ASP A 73 -5.01 9.77 -5.42
N GLY A 74 -5.02 10.26 -4.18
CA GLY A 74 -5.80 9.75 -3.06
C GLY A 74 -7.31 9.90 -3.25
N GLY A 75 -7.80 9.71 -4.48
CA GLY A 75 -9.20 9.60 -4.81
C GLY A 75 -9.86 8.44 -4.07
N PRO A 76 -11.20 8.42 -4.00
CA PRO A 76 -11.96 7.55 -3.11
C PRO A 76 -11.77 6.04 -3.36
N SER A 77 -11.34 5.64 -4.56
CA SER A 77 -11.02 4.24 -4.90
C SER A 77 -9.57 3.85 -4.62
N ALA A 78 -8.64 4.81 -4.56
CA ALA A 78 -7.23 4.54 -4.28
C ALA A 78 -7.06 4.12 -2.81
N SER A 79 -7.69 4.84 -1.89
CA SER A 79 -7.66 4.50 -0.46
C SER A 79 -8.40 3.19 -0.15
N ALA A 80 -9.49 2.88 -0.87
CA ALA A 80 -10.18 1.60 -0.73
C ALA A 80 -9.35 0.43 -1.28
N ALA A 81 -8.65 0.62 -2.40
CA ALA A 81 -7.75 -0.39 -2.96
C ALA A 81 -6.49 -0.58 -2.11
N GLU A 82 -5.94 0.48 -1.52
CA GLU A 82 -4.84 0.40 -0.56
C GLU A 82 -5.23 -0.34 0.70
N LYS A 83 -6.35 0.07 1.33
CA LYS A 83 -6.90 -0.64 2.48
C LYS A 83 -7.25 -2.09 2.15
N GLY A 84 -7.73 -2.36 0.94
CA GLY A 84 -7.99 -3.71 0.45
C GLY A 84 -6.71 -4.55 0.35
N GLY A 85 -5.64 -3.98 -0.22
CA GLY A 85 -4.33 -4.64 -0.31
C GLY A 85 -3.71 -4.89 1.06
N GLU A 86 -3.76 -3.89 1.94
CA GLU A 86 -3.28 -4.01 3.32
C GLU A 86 -4.08 -5.06 4.11
N MET A 87 -5.41 -5.05 4.00
CA MET A 87 -6.28 -6.07 4.62
C MET A 87 -6.00 -7.47 4.07
N GLN A 88 -5.77 -7.59 2.76
CA GLN A 88 -5.39 -8.86 2.14
C GLN A 88 -4.07 -9.38 2.70
N ARG A 89 -3.05 -8.52 2.83
CA ARG A 89 -1.77 -8.90 3.45
C ARG A 89 -1.91 -9.28 4.91
N LYS A 90 -2.65 -8.50 5.71
CA LYS A 90 -2.95 -8.81 7.11
C LYS A 90 -3.65 -10.16 7.28
N SER A 91 -4.59 -10.50 6.40
CA SER A 91 -5.27 -11.80 6.41
C SER A 91 -4.36 -12.99 6.11
N ARG A 92 -3.21 -12.77 5.45
CA ARG A 92 -2.22 -13.80 5.13
C ARG A 92 -1.17 -14.04 6.21
N MET A 93 -1.15 -13.22 7.28
CA MET A 93 -0.18 -13.33 8.37
C MET A 93 -0.30 -14.61 9.21
N GLY A 94 -1.34 -15.42 9.02
CA GLY A 94 -1.55 -16.63 9.80
C GLY A 94 -2.00 -16.33 11.25
N THR A 95 -2.39 -17.37 11.96
CA THR A 95 -2.87 -17.25 13.34
C THR A 95 -1.77 -17.54 14.35
N LEU A 96 -1.71 -16.79 15.44
CA LEU A 96 -0.77 -16.99 16.55
C LEU A 96 -1.34 -17.87 17.68
N LYS A 97 -2.54 -18.45 17.47
CA LYS A 97 -3.23 -19.25 18.49
C LYS A 97 -2.54 -20.59 18.75
N PHE A 98 -2.01 -21.21 17.70
CA PHE A 98 -1.24 -22.44 17.83
C PHE A 98 0.18 -22.10 18.26
N ASP A 99 0.70 -22.84 19.23
CA ASP A 99 2.02 -22.68 19.82
C ASP A 99 2.90 -23.90 19.48
N PRO A 100 3.84 -23.77 18.52
CA PRO A 100 4.68 -24.89 18.09
C PRO A 100 5.60 -25.43 19.20
N TRP A 101 5.92 -24.61 20.19
CA TRP A 101 6.80 -24.99 21.29
C TRP A 101 6.03 -25.78 22.35
N ASP A 102 4.80 -25.36 22.65
CA ASP A 102 3.91 -26.09 23.55
C ASP A 102 3.51 -27.46 22.99
N ASP A 103 3.17 -27.53 21.69
CA ASP A 103 2.80 -28.79 21.01
C ASP A 103 3.96 -29.80 20.98
N ALA A 104 5.20 -29.31 20.87
CA ALA A 104 6.40 -30.14 20.95
C ALA A 104 6.79 -30.52 22.40
N GLY A 105 6.00 -30.14 23.41
CA GLY A 105 6.28 -30.40 24.82
C GLY A 105 7.48 -29.63 25.38
N LYS A 106 7.91 -28.57 24.71
CA LYS A 106 9.04 -27.70 25.08
C LYS A 106 8.57 -26.25 25.15
N PRO A 107 7.64 -25.91 26.05
CA PRO A 107 7.08 -24.57 26.12
C PRO A 107 8.19 -23.54 26.30
N LEU A 108 8.04 -22.39 25.63
CA LEU A 108 8.99 -21.30 25.79
C LEU A 108 8.99 -20.80 27.24
N GLU A 109 10.18 -20.50 27.75
CA GLU A 109 10.39 -19.92 29.08
C GLU A 109 11.16 -18.60 29.00
N GLY A 110 11.17 -17.85 30.10
CA GLY A 110 12.02 -16.67 30.24
C GLY A 110 11.77 -15.58 29.19
N PRO A 111 12.84 -15.04 28.54
CA PRO A 111 12.71 -14.00 27.51
C PRO A 111 11.84 -14.41 26.32
N ALA A 112 12.02 -15.63 25.80
CA ALA A 112 11.28 -16.11 24.62
C ALA A 112 9.77 -16.16 24.86
N PHE A 113 9.34 -16.59 26.06
CA PHE A 113 7.94 -16.55 26.47
C PHE A 113 7.37 -15.11 26.49
N ARG A 114 8.14 -14.15 27.00
CA ARG A 114 7.72 -12.74 27.06
C ARG A 114 7.56 -12.14 25.67
N VAL A 115 8.49 -12.43 24.77
CA VAL A 115 8.44 -11.98 23.37
C VAL A 115 7.24 -12.59 22.65
N LEU A 116 6.99 -13.90 22.79
CA LEU A 116 5.82 -14.54 22.21
C LEU A 116 4.50 -13.95 22.75
N LYS A 117 4.45 -13.63 24.04
CA LYS A 117 3.30 -12.93 24.63
C LYS A 117 3.10 -11.56 23.99
N LYS A 118 4.16 -10.77 23.83
CA LYS A 118 4.12 -9.45 23.18
C LYS A 118 3.70 -9.51 21.72
N LEU A 119 4.23 -10.48 20.97
CA LEU A 119 3.82 -10.78 19.59
C LEU A 119 2.30 -11.02 19.48
N ARG A 120 1.70 -11.73 20.45
CA ARG A 120 0.24 -11.99 20.48
C ARG A 120 -0.59 -10.77 20.87
N GLU A 121 -0.06 -9.90 21.71
CA GLU A 121 -0.74 -8.68 22.19
C GLU A 121 -0.65 -7.52 21.18
N GLU A 122 0.46 -7.39 20.46
CA GLU A 122 0.81 -6.20 19.67
C GLU A 122 1.09 -6.50 18.18
N GLY A 123 1.09 -7.77 17.75
CA GLY A 123 1.43 -8.20 16.39
C GLY A 123 0.27 -8.22 15.38
N ASP A 124 -0.65 -7.26 15.46
CA ASP A 124 -1.78 -7.09 14.54
C ASP A 124 -1.44 -6.29 13.27
N GLU A 125 -0.38 -5.48 13.34
CA GLU A 125 0.20 -4.74 12.21
C GLU A 125 1.37 -5.49 11.56
N LEU A 126 1.53 -5.36 10.23
CA LEU A 126 2.56 -6.10 9.45
C LEU A 126 3.98 -5.82 9.96
N GLU A 127 4.32 -4.55 10.15
CA GLU A 127 5.63 -4.12 10.62
C GLU A 127 5.89 -4.55 12.06
N THR A 128 4.91 -4.33 12.95
CA THR A 128 5.02 -4.72 14.37
C THR A 128 5.17 -6.22 14.53
N ARG A 129 4.39 -7.01 13.77
CA ARG A 129 4.49 -8.47 13.77
C ARG A 129 5.85 -8.94 13.28
N ARG A 130 6.39 -8.32 12.24
CA ARG A 130 7.72 -8.63 11.72
C ARG A 130 8.79 -8.39 12.79
N ALA A 131 8.79 -7.21 13.44
CA ALA A 131 9.76 -6.89 14.47
C ALA A 131 9.72 -7.89 15.64
N TRP A 132 8.52 -8.26 16.08
CA TRP A 132 8.36 -9.26 17.13
C TRP A 132 8.79 -10.68 16.71
N LEU A 133 8.59 -11.07 15.45
CA LEU A 133 9.09 -12.35 14.93
C LEU A 133 10.63 -12.34 14.80
N GLU A 134 11.23 -11.23 14.40
CA GLU A 134 12.69 -11.06 14.37
C GLU A 134 13.27 -11.18 15.79
N GLU A 135 12.69 -10.49 16.78
CA GLU A 135 13.11 -10.64 18.18
C GLU A 135 12.91 -12.07 18.70
N LEU A 136 11.80 -12.72 18.35
CA LEU A 136 11.54 -14.10 18.75
C LEU A 136 12.56 -15.08 18.15
N ALA A 137 13.02 -14.85 16.91
CA ALA A 137 14.05 -15.66 16.27
C ALA A 137 15.40 -15.62 17.00
N GLU A 138 15.73 -14.48 17.61
CA GLU A 138 16.98 -14.29 18.37
C GLU A 138 16.97 -15.04 19.71
N VAL A 139 15.80 -15.14 20.35
CA VAL A 139 15.69 -15.67 21.71
C VAL A 139 15.11 -17.09 21.78
N ALA A 140 14.48 -17.59 20.72
CA ALA A 140 13.89 -18.92 20.66
C ALA A 140 14.70 -19.87 19.76
N ARG A 141 14.66 -21.16 20.07
CA ARG A 141 15.25 -22.24 19.27
C ARG A 141 14.16 -23.09 18.64
N CYS A 142 14.50 -23.78 17.56
CA CYS A 142 13.57 -24.70 16.90
C CYS A 142 13.12 -25.82 17.87
N PRO A 143 11.81 -26.05 18.03
CA PRO A 143 11.33 -27.04 19.00
C PRO A 143 11.70 -28.49 18.63
N GLU A 144 11.87 -28.80 17.34
CA GLU A 144 12.25 -30.15 16.90
C GLU A 144 13.75 -30.43 17.01
N CYS A 145 14.61 -29.55 16.48
CA CYS A 145 16.04 -29.82 16.32
C CYS A 145 16.98 -28.85 17.05
N ASP A 146 16.44 -27.91 17.84
CA ASP A 146 17.20 -26.95 18.64
C ASP A 146 18.12 -26.00 17.83
N SER A 147 17.91 -25.91 16.52
CA SER A 147 18.65 -24.97 15.67
C SER A 147 18.15 -23.53 15.83
N GLU A 148 18.91 -22.59 15.27
CA GLU A 148 18.45 -21.21 15.10
C GLU A 148 17.22 -21.13 14.22
N LEU A 149 16.46 -20.06 14.44
CA LEU A 149 15.30 -19.68 13.66
C LEU A 149 15.65 -18.48 12.81
N LEU A 150 15.01 -18.38 11.64
CA LEU A 150 15.18 -17.29 10.70
C LEU A 150 13.81 -16.73 10.31
N VAL A 151 13.76 -15.44 10.00
CA VAL A 151 12.56 -14.80 9.47
C VAL A 151 12.61 -14.78 7.94
N GLU A 152 11.60 -15.34 7.31
CA GLU A 152 11.35 -15.24 5.87
C GLU A 152 10.25 -14.20 5.63
N ILE A 153 10.47 -13.29 4.68
CA ILE A 153 9.49 -12.27 4.28
C ILE A 153 9.04 -12.56 2.86
N ASN A 154 7.76 -12.88 2.70
CA ASN A 154 7.14 -13.12 1.39
C ASN A 154 5.93 -12.20 1.23
N ASP A 155 6.02 -11.24 0.29
CA ASP A 155 4.98 -10.23 0.05
C ASP A 155 4.56 -9.49 1.34
N GLU A 156 5.57 -8.94 2.04
CA GLU A 156 5.46 -8.21 3.32
C GLU A 156 4.99 -9.06 4.52
N VAL A 157 4.64 -10.33 4.32
CA VAL A 157 4.28 -11.24 5.41
C VAL A 157 5.51 -11.97 5.94
N ALA A 158 5.82 -11.75 7.21
CA ALA A 158 6.92 -12.40 7.92
C ALA A 158 6.48 -13.74 8.54
N ARG A 159 7.34 -14.77 8.42
CA ARG A 159 7.20 -16.07 9.08
C ARG A 159 8.54 -16.55 9.62
N LEU A 160 8.51 -17.24 10.75
CA LEU A 160 9.63 -18.01 11.27
C LEU A 160 9.77 -19.32 10.52
N HIS A 161 11.01 -19.69 10.25
CA HIS A 161 11.37 -21.02 9.81
C HIS A 161 12.64 -21.51 10.49
N CYS A 162 12.76 -22.82 10.64
CA CYS A 162 13.97 -23.44 11.14
C CYS A 162 15.10 -23.36 10.09
N GLN A 163 16.30 -22.96 10.53
CA GLN A 163 17.49 -22.86 9.68
C GLN A 163 17.86 -24.20 9.02
N ASN A 164 17.65 -25.32 9.71
CA ASN A 164 18.01 -26.64 9.22
C ASN A 164 16.96 -27.23 8.26
N SER A 165 15.66 -26.99 8.52
CA SER A 165 14.57 -27.51 7.70
C SER A 165 13.26 -26.77 7.93
N ARG A 166 12.63 -26.27 6.85
CA ARG A 166 11.28 -25.69 6.90
C ARG A 166 10.20 -26.67 7.36
N LYS A 167 10.48 -27.99 7.33
CA LYS A 167 9.55 -29.00 7.85
C LYS A 167 9.48 -29.01 9.38
N HIS A 168 10.57 -28.62 10.05
CA HIS A 168 10.59 -28.56 11.52
C HIS A 168 9.80 -27.38 12.06
N LEU A 169 9.81 -26.27 11.33
CA LEU A 169 9.05 -25.08 11.67
C LEU A 169 8.85 -24.23 10.42
N LEU A 170 7.60 -23.89 10.15
CA LEU A 170 7.17 -22.79 9.31
C LEU A 170 5.91 -22.20 9.93
N TRP A 171 6.06 -21.08 10.63
CA TRP A 171 5.01 -20.52 11.49
C TRP A 171 5.14 -18.99 11.54
N PRO A 172 4.05 -18.23 11.67
CA PRO A 172 2.64 -18.65 11.71
C PRO A 172 2.02 -18.92 10.33
#